data_AF-A0A1Y2AMH2-F1
#
_entry.id   AF-A0A1Y2AMH2-F1
#
_cell.length_a   1.000
_cell.length_b   1.000
_cell.length_c   1.000
_cell.angle_alpha   90.00
_cell.angle_beta   90.00
_cell.angle_gamma   90.00
#
_symmetry.space_group_name_H-M   'P 1'
#
loop_
_entity.id
_entity.type
_entity.pdbx_description
1 polymer ?
#
loop_
_entity_poly.entity_id
_entity_poly.type
_entity_poly.pdbx_seq_one_letter_code
_entity_poly.pdbx_strand_id
1 'polypeptide(L)'
;MSIQPLHVSGKGENRVELAFLSDGYVLEERDKFIADAMKLSAELVSENGAMAHVKDLLNTWAVFVPSILSGIGVQNTPLLGNPFGLYRPGPELRAVYIKHPKRARAVCRYWKENKGEGGCDSAIILGNDPLYGGVGGEFTVITASDINGRSILRHELGHTLIPVGDEYDGGEGYCGVNADSVDNVSNLKWQDFLSDPGQTRIEDMQVPLQVYPWHDLDEAPYEVTFFAFNPIDPSIRLYPTAALRLSLSSIPYPSHVRLTINELPVDLTPGYPDAWTASKDRRWVDIPLSDGVPGGPVHVKIELTEVGQLEPAGQGGKMVTSIEIMEFGPQERFNGTAGHVGAYPLFGSDGSLALRPTNDDCLMRITTQSAFCPVCAAGLRTSLQRLIRAKSGQSTGEENWSCKL
;
A
#
# COMPACT_ATOMS: atom_id res chain seq x y z
N MET A 1 -10.20 28.31 -8.15
CA MET A 1 -9.58 27.00 -8.47
C MET A 1 -9.04 27.07 -9.88
N SER A 2 -7.97 26.33 -10.18
CA SER A 2 -7.36 26.27 -11.52
C SER A 2 -6.97 24.84 -11.84
N ILE A 3 -7.00 24.45 -13.11
CA ILE A 3 -6.55 23.14 -13.59
C ILE A 3 -5.31 23.29 -14.49
N GLN A 4 -4.40 22.33 -14.43
CA GLN A 4 -3.22 22.28 -15.29
C GLN A 4 -2.94 20.83 -15.72
N PRO A 5 -2.59 20.57 -16.99
CA PRO A 5 -2.17 19.25 -17.44
C PRO A 5 -0.84 18.85 -16.81
N LEU A 6 -0.73 17.59 -16.40
CA LEU A 6 0.53 16.98 -15.94
C LEU A 6 1.02 15.92 -16.95
N HIS A 7 0.11 15.04 -17.39
CA HIS A 7 0.34 14.07 -18.45
C HIS A 7 -0.89 13.99 -19.36
N VAL A 8 -0.72 14.17 -20.67
CA VAL A 8 -1.81 14.06 -21.64
C VAL A 8 -1.39 13.10 -22.76
N SER A 9 -2.06 11.95 -22.82
CA SER A 9 -1.80 10.92 -23.84
C SER A 9 -2.84 10.91 -24.96
N GLY A 10 -3.91 11.70 -24.84
CA GLY A 10 -4.95 11.82 -25.87
C GLY A 10 -6.17 12.63 -25.41
N LYS A 11 -7.21 12.63 -26.26
CA LYS A 11 -8.48 13.30 -25.97
C LYS A 11 -9.21 12.63 -24.80
N GLY A 12 -9.80 13.41 -23.91
CA GLY A 12 -10.44 12.90 -22.70
C GLY A 12 -11.70 12.05 -22.86
N GLU A 13 -12.24 11.99 -24.08
CA GLU A 13 -13.29 11.03 -24.44
C GLU A 13 -12.77 9.59 -24.45
N ASN A 14 -11.47 9.40 -24.73
CA ASN A 14 -10.82 8.10 -24.92
C ASN A 14 -9.75 7.81 -23.86
N ARG A 15 -9.76 8.55 -22.75
CA ARG A 15 -8.82 8.42 -21.63
C ARG A 15 -9.60 8.41 -20.32
N VAL A 16 -9.02 7.88 -19.25
CA VAL A 16 -9.48 8.13 -17.88
C VAL A 16 -8.74 9.35 -17.35
N GLU A 17 -9.48 10.28 -16.78
CA GLU A 17 -9.01 11.57 -16.29
C GLU A 17 -8.74 11.48 -14.78
N LEU A 18 -7.47 11.36 -14.38
CA LEU A 18 -7.06 11.36 -12.98
C LEU A 18 -6.71 12.79 -12.54
N ALA A 19 -7.44 13.34 -11.56
CA ALA A 19 -7.22 14.70 -11.10
C ALA A 19 -6.69 14.72 -9.66
N PHE A 20 -5.48 15.23 -9.48
CA PHE A 20 -4.95 15.60 -8.16
C PHE A 20 -5.67 16.86 -7.68
N LEU A 21 -6.38 16.79 -6.56
CA LEU A 21 -7.04 17.92 -5.91
C LEU A 21 -6.24 18.31 -4.66
N SER A 22 -5.83 19.57 -4.54
CA SER A 22 -5.01 20.03 -3.40
C SER A 22 -5.82 20.19 -2.11
N ASP A 23 -5.32 19.65 -0.98
CA ASP A 23 -5.76 19.99 0.37
C ASP A 23 -4.56 20.39 1.24
N GLY A 24 -4.70 21.42 2.07
CA GLY A 24 -3.62 21.90 2.93
C GLY A 24 -2.57 22.75 2.24
N TYR A 25 -2.76 23.13 0.97
CA TYR A 25 -1.87 24.08 0.28
C TYR A 25 -2.52 25.46 0.26
N VAL A 26 -1.88 26.44 0.90
CA VAL A 26 -2.37 27.84 0.84
C VAL A 26 -2.12 28.46 -0.54
N LEU A 27 -2.65 29.66 -0.78
CA LEU A 27 -2.54 30.33 -2.09
C LEU A 27 -1.09 30.46 -2.57
N GLU A 28 -0.18 30.79 -1.65
CA GLU A 28 1.25 30.95 -1.86
C GLU A 28 1.97 29.62 -2.13
N GLU A 29 1.37 28.49 -1.74
CA GLU A 29 1.90 27.14 -1.96
C GLU A 29 1.37 26.49 -3.24
N ARG A 30 0.72 27.26 -4.12
CA ARG A 30 0.22 26.74 -5.41
C ARG A 30 1.31 26.03 -6.19
N ASP A 31 2.47 26.64 -6.36
CA ASP A 31 3.54 26.08 -7.19
C ASP A 31 4.17 24.84 -6.55
N LYS A 32 4.18 24.78 -5.21
CA LYS A 32 4.55 23.57 -4.45
C LYS A 32 3.58 22.42 -4.73
N PHE A 33 2.26 22.65 -4.64
CA PHE A 33 1.26 21.63 -5.01
C PHE A 33 1.44 21.13 -6.45
N ILE A 34 1.65 22.03 -7.41
CA ILE A 34 1.86 21.65 -8.81
C ILE A 34 3.14 20.79 -8.94
N ALA A 35 4.22 21.14 -8.24
CA ALA A 35 5.44 20.35 -8.24
C ALA A 35 5.23 18.94 -7.63
N ASP A 36 4.54 18.85 -6.50
CA ASP A 36 4.24 17.58 -5.82
C ASP A 36 3.37 16.67 -6.72
N ALA A 37 2.29 17.23 -7.29
CA ALA A 37 1.42 16.50 -8.21
C ALA A 37 2.15 16.09 -9.51
N MET A 38 3.02 16.95 -10.04
CA MET A 38 3.83 16.64 -11.22
C MET A 38 4.82 15.50 -10.96
N LYS A 39 5.53 15.54 -9.83
CA LYS A 39 6.46 14.48 -9.42
C LYS A 39 5.75 13.13 -9.33
N LEU A 40 4.63 13.10 -8.60
CA LEU A 40 3.83 11.89 -8.42
C LEU A 40 3.26 11.37 -9.75
N SER A 41 2.74 12.25 -10.59
CA SER A 41 2.23 11.88 -11.91
C SER A 41 3.32 11.32 -12.82
N ALA A 42 4.48 11.98 -12.89
CA ALA A 42 5.60 11.58 -13.73
C ALA A 42 6.13 10.20 -13.33
N GLU A 43 6.26 9.92 -12.02
CA GLU A 43 6.67 8.62 -11.52
C GLU A 43 5.65 7.52 -11.87
N LEU A 44 4.36 7.81 -11.72
CA LEU A 44 3.27 6.88 -11.98
C LEU A 44 3.28 6.35 -13.44
N VAL A 45 3.54 7.23 -14.42
CA VAL A 45 3.50 6.91 -15.86
C VAL A 45 4.89 6.73 -16.50
N SER A 46 5.96 6.81 -15.71
CA SER A 46 7.33 6.54 -16.14
C SER A 46 7.47 5.11 -16.67
N GLU A 47 8.56 4.79 -17.38
CA GLU A 47 8.77 3.45 -17.96
C GLU A 47 8.76 2.32 -16.92
N ASN A 48 9.20 2.60 -15.69
CA ASN A 48 9.21 1.67 -14.58
C ASN A 48 8.05 1.93 -13.58
N GLY A 49 7.11 2.81 -13.94
CA GLY A 49 5.98 3.19 -13.11
C GLY A 49 4.87 2.15 -13.12
N ALA A 50 4.06 2.13 -12.06
CA ALA A 50 2.96 1.17 -11.90
C ALA A 50 1.89 1.26 -13.01
N MET A 51 1.81 2.39 -13.72
CA MET A 51 0.85 2.63 -14.80
C MET A 51 1.52 2.69 -16.18
N ALA A 52 2.80 2.33 -16.30
CA ALA A 52 3.56 2.40 -17.55
C ALA A 52 2.85 1.68 -18.71
N HIS A 53 2.30 0.49 -18.42
CA HIS A 53 1.62 -0.38 -19.38
C HIS A 53 0.20 0.07 -19.74
N VAL A 54 -0.33 1.10 -19.10
CA VAL A 54 -1.67 1.69 -19.38
C VAL A 54 -1.64 3.20 -19.55
N LYS A 55 -0.46 3.83 -19.63
CA LYS A 55 -0.33 5.29 -19.76
C LYS A 55 -1.04 5.83 -21.00
N ASP A 56 -1.17 5.02 -22.05
CA ASP A 56 -1.94 5.31 -23.27
C ASP A 56 -3.45 5.48 -23.02
N LEU A 57 -3.95 5.07 -21.86
CA LEU A 57 -5.35 5.17 -21.45
C LEU A 57 -5.59 6.28 -20.43
N LEU A 58 -4.55 7.00 -20.00
CA LEU A 58 -4.62 7.95 -18.88
C LEU A 58 -4.28 9.37 -19.31
N ASN A 59 -4.98 10.31 -18.69
CA ASN A 59 -4.58 11.70 -18.59
C ASN A 59 -4.52 12.05 -17.10
N THR A 60 -3.59 12.93 -16.71
CA THR A 60 -3.47 13.41 -15.33
C THR A 60 -3.46 14.94 -15.27
N TRP A 61 -4.12 15.48 -14.26
CA TRP A 61 -4.29 16.92 -14.05
C TRP A 61 -4.00 17.31 -12.62
N ALA A 62 -3.49 18.52 -12.42
CA ALA A 62 -3.45 19.17 -11.12
C ALA A 62 -4.58 20.20 -11.04
N VAL A 63 -5.46 20.04 -10.07
CA VAL A 63 -6.54 20.97 -9.74
C VAL A 63 -6.23 21.65 -8.42
N PHE A 64 -5.79 22.89 -8.51
CA PHE A 64 -5.48 23.70 -7.33
C PHE A 64 -6.76 24.29 -6.73
N VAL A 65 -7.04 23.89 -5.49
CA VAL A 65 -8.06 24.42 -4.60
C VAL A 65 -7.35 24.99 -3.37
N PRO A 66 -7.29 26.32 -3.22
CA PRO A 66 -6.53 26.93 -2.13
C PRO A 66 -7.15 26.60 -0.77
N SER A 67 -6.29 26.28 0.18
CA SER A 67 -6.61 26.11 1.60
C SER A 67 -6.41 27.40 2.37
N ILE A 68 -7.05 27.52 3.53
CA ILE A 68 -6.82 28.65 4.44
C ILE A 68 -5.56 28.41 5.28
N LEU A 69 -5.32 27.16 5.68
CA LEU A 69 -4.18 26.77 6.50
C LEU A 69 -3.32 25.77 5.76
N SER A 70 -2.00 25.90 5.96
CA SER A 70 -1.03 24.94 5.44
C SER A 70 -1.03 23.68 6.29
N GLY A 71 -0.93 22.51 5.67
CA GLY A 71 -0.91 21.22 6.36
C GLY A 71 -2.23 20.46 6.39
N ILE A 72 -2.23 19.30 7.06
CA ILE A 72 -3.42 18.51 7.35
C ILE A 72 -3.71 18.50 8.86
N GLY A 73 -4.93 18.10 9.23
CA GLY A 73 -5.33 17.98 10.63
C GLY A 73 -4.77 16.75 11.35
N VAL A 74 -4.84 16.76 12.67
CA VAL A 74 -4.48 15.63 13.56
C VAL A 74 -5.54 15.46 14.64
N GLN A 75 -5.51 14.35 15.38
CA GLN A 75 -6.46 14.08 16.48
C GLN A 75 -7.93 14.19 16.05
N ASN A 76 -8.28 13.54 14.94
CA ASN A 76 -9.63 13.55 14.34
C ASN A 76 -10.15 14.96 13.96
N THR A 77 -9.28 15.96 13.92
CA THR A 77 -9.66 17.36 13.74
C THR A 77 -9.01 17.94 12.48
N PRO A 78 -9.76 18.15 11.39
CA PRO A 78 -9.23 18.82 10.20
C PRO A 78 -8.96 20.30 10.47
N LEU A 79 -8.03 20.89 9.72
CA LEU A 79 -7.76 22.32 9.78
C LEU A 79 -8.94 23.12 9.21
N LEU A 80 -9.42 24.10 9.99
CA LEU A 80 -10.59 24.88 9.63
C LEU A 80 -10.34 25.70 8.35
N GLY A 81 -11.20 25.52 7.35
CA GLY A 81 -11.12 26.24 6.09
C GLY A 81 -10.39 25.50 4.98
N ASN A 82 -9.78 24.35 5.25
CA ASN A 82 -9.26 23.48 4.20
C ASN A 82 -10.40 22.88 3.37
N PRO A 83 -10.24 22.75 2.04
CA PRO A 83 -11.34 22.49 1.13
C PRO A 83 -12.00 21.13 1.38
N PHE A 84 -11.20 20.09 1.50
CA PHE A 84 -11.60 18.70 1.70
C PHE A 84 -11.41 18.26 3.17
N GLY A 85 -10.54 18.96 3.91
CA GLY A 85 -10.35 18.78 5.34
C GLY A 85 -9.72 17.44 5.64
N LEU A 86 -8.51 17.22 5.12
CA LEU A 86 -7.75 16.02 5.43
C LEU A 86 -7.28 16.02 6.88
N TYR A 87 -7.29 14.85 7.52
CA TYR A 87 -6.83 14.71 8.90
C TYR A 87 -6.37 13.28 9.24
N ARG A 88 -5.52 13.18 10.26
CA ARG A 88 -5.17 11.92 10.93
C ARG A 88 -6.00 11.70 12.19
N PRO A 89 -6.43 10.46 12.51
CA PRO A 89 -7.15 10.19 13.75
C PRO A 89 -6.33 10.46 15.00
N GLY A 90 -5.03 10.17 14.95
CA GLY A 90 -4.06 10.36 16.02
C GLY A 90 -2.74 10.89 15.48
N PRO A 91 -1.69 10.93 16.31
CA PRO A 91 -0.36 11.36 15.88
C PRO A 91 0.33 10.34 14.97
N GLU A 92 -0.12 9.08 14.96
CA GLU A 92 0.52 7.97 14.26
C GLU A 92 0.50 8.16 12.73
N LEU A 93 1.56 7.69 12.08
CA LEU A 93 1.66 7.65 10.62
C LEU A 93 0.84 6.48 10.05
N ARG A 94 -0.49 6.63 10.10
CA ARG A 94 -1.48 5.68 9.59
C ARG A 94 -2.32 6.30 8.46
N ALA A 95 -3.63 6.16 8.54
CA ALA A 95 -4.58 6.62 7.54
C ALA A 95 -4.78 8.14 7.62
N VAL A 96 -5.00 8.75 6.45
CA VAL A 96 -5.41 10.15 6.32
C VAL A 96 -6.81 10.16 5.75
N TYR A 97 -7.77 10.68 6.51
CA TYR A 97 -9.19 10.69 6.16
C TYR A 97 -9.63 12.04 5.63
N ILE A 98 -10.70 12.02 4.84
CA ILE A 98 -11.35 13.20 4.27
C ILE A 98 -12.61 13.57 5.07
N LYS A 99 -12.69 14.81 5.56
CA LYS A 99 -13.90 15.30 6.27
C LYS A 99 -15.03 15.70 5.32
N HIS A 100 -14.70 16.23 4.14
CA HIS A 100 -15.67 16.86 3.23
C HIS A 100 -15.74 16.18 1.85
N PRO A 101 -16.09 14.88 1.76
CA PRO A 101 -16.13 14.14 0.49
C PRO A 101 -17.10 14.74 -0.53
N LYS A 102 -18.22 15.35 -0.07
CA LYS A 102 -19.18 16.03 -0.96
C LYS A 102 -18.54 17.17 -1.77
N ARG A 103 -17.55 17.88 -1.19
CA ARG A 103 -16.83 18.95 -1.89
C ARG A 103 -15.87 18.38 -2.93
N ALA A 104 -15.17 17.29 -2.62
CA ALA A 104 -14.34 16.57 -3.60
C ALA A 104 -15.17 16.11 -4.81
N ARG A 105 -16.34 15.49 -4.58
CA ARG A 105 -17.28 15.12 -5.66
C ARG A 105 -17.70 16.32 -6.50
N ALA A 106 -17.98 17.46 -5.87
CA ALA A 106 -18.41 18.67 -6.57
C ALA A 106 -17.30 19.25 -7.45
N VAL A 107 -16.07 19.32 -6.95
CA VAL A 107 -14.90 19.77 -7.72
C VAL A 107 -14.61 18.84 -8.88
N CYS A 108 -14.61 17.52 -8.65
CA CYS A 108 -14.39 16.55 -9.72
C CYS A 108 -15.49 16.64 -10.79
N ARG A 109 -16.77 16.71 -10.38
CA ARG A 109 -17.90 16.89 -11.30
C ARG A 109 -17.78 18.15 -12.14
N TYR A 110 -17.40 19.27 -11.52
CA TYR A 110 -17.20 20.54 -12.22
C TYR A 110 -16.20 20.37 -13.38
N TRP A 111 -15.03 19.78 -13.13
CA TRP A 111 -14.04 19.57 -14.20
C TRP A 111 -14.42 18.49 -15.19
N LYS A 112 -15.19 17.47 -14.77
CA LYS A 112 -15.76 16.46 -15.67
C LYS A 112 -16.71 17.06 -16.71
N GLU A 113 -17.56 18.00 -16.28
CA GLU A 113 -18.58 18.63 -17.11
C GLU A 113 -17.99 19.76 -17.98
N ASN A 114 -16.93 20.43 -17.53
CA ASN A 114 -16.25 21.52 -18.25
C ASN A 114 -15.00 21.03 -19.02
N LYS A 115 -15.19 20.08 -19.94
CA LYS A 115 -14.13 19.37 -20.69
C LYS A 115 -13.12 20.23 -21.49
N GLY A 116 -13.33 21.54 -21.59
CA GLY A 116 -12.47 22.46 -22.36
C GLY A 116 -11.14 22.80 -21.68
N GLU A 117 -11.04 22.64 -20.36
CA GLU A 117 -9.87 23.05 -19.57
C GLU A 117 -9.12 21.87 -18.91
N GLY A 118 -9.78 20.71 -18.80
CA GLY A 118 -9.22 19.45 -18.30
C GLY A 118 -10.34 18.47 -17.94
N GLY A 119 -10.06 17.46 -17.10
CA GLY A 119 -11.06 16.46 -16.74
C GLY A 119 -10.86 15.85 -15.35
N CYS A 120 -11.92 15.22 -14.84
CA CYS A 120 -11.86 14.40 -13.64
C CYS A 120 -12.90 13.27 -13.71
N ASP A 121 -12.43 12.03 -13.84
CA ASP A 121 -13.25 10.84 -13.64
C ASP A 121 -12.98 10.20 -12.27
N SER A 122 -11.73 10.28 -11.82
CA SER A 122 -11.31 9.86 -10.49
C SER A 122 -10.47 10.96 -9.85
N ALA A 123 -10.77 11.26 -8.59
CA ALA A 123 -10.08 12.30 -7.84
C ALA A 123 -9.06 11.68 -6.87
N ILE A 124 -7.83 12.19 -6.95
CA ILE A 124 -6.74 11.92 -6.02
C ILE A 124 -6.67 13.14 -5.08
N ILE A 125 -6.94 12.99 -3.79
CA ILE A 125 -6.87 14.10 -2.84
C ILE A 125 -5.45 14.13 -2.26
N LEU A 126 -4.67 15.12 -2.67
CA LEU A 126 -3.27 15.28 -2.27
C LEU A 126 -3.17 16.25 -1.09
N GLY A 127 -2.79 15.72 0.08
CA GLY A 127 -2.54 16.49 1.29
C GLY A 127 -1.14 17.07 1.35
N ASN A 128 -1.02 18.33 1.79
CA ASN A 128 0.25 18.99 2.09
C ASN A 128 0.84 18.46 3.41
N ASP A 129 1.35 17.24 3.40
CA ASP A 129 2.04 16.61 4.53
C ASP A 129 3.22 15.80 3.96
N PRO A 130 4.45 15.97 4.50
CA PRO A 130 5.64 15.28 4.00
C PRO A 130 5.77 13.84 4.53
N LEU A 131 4.82 13.34 5.33
CA LEU A 131 4.89 12.05 6.00
C LEU A 131 3.80 11.09 5.51
N TYR A 132 4.06 9.81 5.65
CA TYR A 132 3.24 8.68 5.27
C TYR A 132 1.78 8.87 5.61
N GLY A 133 0.89 8.67 4.64
CA GLY A 133 -0.52 8.52 4.92
C GLY A 133 -1.35 8.47 3.65
N GLY A 134 -2.47 7.76 3.75
CA GLY A 134 -3.43 7.65 2.68
C GLY A 134 -4.56 6.69 3.06
N VAL A 135 -5.55 6.64 2.18
CA VAL A 135 -6.60 5.62 2.18
C VAL A 135 -7.21 5.56 0.78
N GLY A 136 -7.50 4.34 0.32
CA GLY A 136 -8.19 4.06 -0.92
C GLY A 136 -9.71 4.01 -0.77
N GLY A 137 -10.39 3.76 -1.87
CA GLY A 137 -11.86 3.69 -1.94
C GLY A 137 -12.41 4.61 -3.01
N GLU A 138 -13.49 5.36 -2.69
CA GLU A 138 -14.10 6.30 -3.65
C GLU A 138 -13.10 7.34 -4.17
N PHE A 139 -12.23 7.82 -3.29
CA PHE A 139 -11.12 8.70 -3.63
C PHE A 139 -9.82 8.02 -3.25
N THR A 140 -8.77 8.30 -4.01
CA THR A 140 -7.41 8.01 -3.58
C THR A 140 -6.94 9.18 -2.72
N VAL A 141 -6.82 9.01 -1.41
CA VAL A 141 -6.25 10.03 -0.52
C VAL A 141 -4.80 9.71 -0.26
N ILE A 142 -3.92 10.69 -0.42
CA ILE A 142 -2.48 10.55 -0.19
C ILE A 142 -1.90 11.83 0.40
N THR A 143 -0.70 11.72 0.95
CA THR A 143 0.15 12.86 1.33
C THR A 143 1.27 13.08 0.31
N ALA A 144 1.89 14.25 0.36
CA ALA A 144 3.06 14.61 -0.43
C ALA A 144 4.38 14.09 0.15
N SER A 145 4.37 12.92 0.82
CA SER A 145 5.60 12.30 1.30
C SER A 145 6.56 12.01 0.14
N ASP A 146 7.78 12.51 0.26
CA ASP A 146 8.83 12.30 -0.75
C ASP A 146 9.21 10.84 -0.91
N ILE A 147 9.07 10.06 0.16
CA ILE A 147 9.51 8.67 0.24
C ILE A 147 8.34 7.73 -0.06
N ASN A 148 7.21 7.95 0.62
CA ASN A 148 6.06 7.05 0.62
C ASN A 148 4.91 7.50 -0.28
N GLY A 149 4.81 8.79 -0.64
CA GLY A 149 3.68 9.32 -1.39
C GLY A 149 3.44 8.57 -2.70
N ARG A 150 4.52 8.20 -3.40
CA ARG A 150 4.46 7.38 -4.63
C ARG A 150 3.98 5.95 -4.40
N SER A 151 4.42 5.33 -3.30
CA SER A 151 4.10 3.94 -2.97
C SER A 151 2.66 3.80 -2.56
N ILE A 152 2.16 4.76 -1.79
CA ILE A 152 0.76 4.82 -1.41
C ILE A 152 -0.11 5.23 -2.61
N LEU A 153 0.30 6.20 -3.42
CA LEU A 153 -0.45 6.58 -4.62
C LEU A 153 -0.79 5.39 -5.53
N ARG A 154 0.21 4.57 -5.88
CA ARG A 154 -0.01 3.42 -6.78
C ARG A 154 -0.85 2.31 -6.14
N HIS A 155 -0.69 2.09 -4.83
CA HIS A 155 -1.47 1.10 -4.08
C HIS A 155 -2.94 1.51 -3.99
N GLU A 156 -3.21 2.74 -3.55
CA GLU A 156 -4.58 3.24 -3.39
C GLU A 156 -5.29 3.44 -4.73
N LEU A 157 -4.54 3.80 -5.79
CA LEU A 157 -5.09 3.79 -7.15
C LEU A 157 -5.43 2.36 -7.62
N GLY A 158 -4.75 1.33 -7.11
CA GLY A 158 -5.12 -0.05 -7.32
C GLY A 158 -6.56 -0.31 -6.91
N HIS A 159 -6.93 0.06 -5.67
CA HIS A 159 -8.31 -0.07 -5.17
C HIS A 159 -9.32 0.84 -5.89
N THR A 160 -8.91 2.05 -6.25
CA THR A 160 -9.81 3.00 -6.92
C THR A 160 -10.07 2.64 -8.40
N LEU A 161 -9.09 2.07 -9.09
CA LEU A 161 -9.16 1.80 -10.53
C LEU A 161 -9.39 0.34 -10.89
N ILE A 162 -9.09 -0.59 -10.00
CA ILE A 162 -9.21 -2.03 -10.23
C ILE A 162 -10.16 -2.61 -9.18
N PRO A 163 -11.09 -3.50 -9.55
CA PRO A 163 -11.79 -4.31 -8.55
C PRO A 163 -10.81 -5.33 -7.97
N VAL A 164 -9.99 -4.91 -6.99
CA VAL A 164 -8.98 -5.71 -6.28
C VAL A 164 -9.07 -5.46 -4.78
N GLY A 165 -8.81 -6.51 -4.01
CA GLY A 165 -8.55 -6.42 -2.58
C GLY A 165 -7.06 -6.26 -2.29
N ASP A 166 -6.74 -6.06 -1.01
CA ASP A 166 -5.37 -6.18 -0.52
C ASP A 166 -4.84 -7.60 -0.66
N GLU A 167 -3.53 -7.73 -0.84
CA GLU A 167 -2.83 -9.02 -0.85
C GLU A 167 -1.90 -9.19 0.36
N TYR A 168 -1.77 -8.19 1.23
CA TYR A 168 -1.10 -8.36 2.52
C TYR A 168 -2.02 -9.05 3.54
N ASP A 169 -1.43 -9.85 4.43
CA ASP A 169 -2.19 -10.57 5.46
C ASP A 169 -2.78 -9.57 6.47
N GLY A 170 -3.77 -10.00 7.24
CA GLY A 170 -4.38 -9.18 8.29
C GLY A 170 -5.26 -8.04 7.76
N GLY A 171 -5.42 -7.95 6.43
CA GLY A 171 -6.35 -7.06 5.78
C GLY A 171 -7.81 -7.48 5.99
N GLU A 172 -8.72 -6.60 5.58
CA GLU A 172 -10.14 -6.85 5.46
C GLU A 172 -10.50 -6.76 3.97
N GLY A 173 -11.33 -7.68 3.45
CA GLY A 173 -11.84 -7.57 2.08
C GLY A 173 -10.97 -8.17 0.98
N TYR A 174 -10.70 -9.48 1.06
CA TYR A 174 -10.09 -10.24 -0.04
C TYR A 174 -11.10 -10.53 -1.14
N CYS A 175 -11.14 -9.65 -2.14
CA CYS A 175 -12.06 -9.74 -3.26
C CYS A 175 -11.42 -9.30 -4.58
N GLY A 176 -12.20 -9.35 -5.66
CA GLY A 176 -11.77 -8.88 -6.96
C GLY A 176 -11.05 -9.92 -7.81
N VAL A 177 -10.26 -9.44 -8.76
CA VAL A 177 -9.54 -10.28 -9.74
C VAL A 177 -8.33 -10.99 -9.16
N ASN A 178 -7.81 -10.49 -8.03
CA ASN A 178 -6.60 -10.98 -7.37
C ASN A 178 -6.86 -11.77 -6.09
N ALA A 179 -8.13 -12.10 -5.79
CA ALA A 179 -8.48 -12.90 -4.64
C ALA A 179 -9.54 -13.96 -4.99
N ASP A 180 -9.38 -15.17 -4.49
CA ASP A 180 -10.34 -16.26 -4.68
C ASP A 180 -10.48 -17.16 -3.44
N SER A 181 -11.54 -17.98 -3.40
CA SER A 181 -11.74 -18.97 -2.34
C SER A 181 -10.80 -20.16 -2.51
N VAL A 182 -10.40 -20.78 -1.40
CA VAL A 182 -9.65 -22.05 -1.38
C VAL A 182 -10.37 -23.18 -2.12
N ASP A 183 -11.70 -23.16 -2.12
CA ASP A 183 -12.53 -24.16 -2.83
C ASP A 183 -12.38 -24.06 -4.36
N ASN A 184 -11.91 -22.91 -4.86
CA ASN A 184 -11.74 -22.64 -6.28
C ASN A 184 -10.32 -22.92 -6.79
N VAL A 185 -9.46 -23.59 -6.01
CA VAL A 185 -8.06 -23.88 -6.43
C VAL A 185 -7.96 -24.59 -7.79
N SER A 186 -8.97 -25.38 -8.17
CA SER A 186 -9.03 -26.06 -9.47
C SER A 186 -9.59 -25.21 -10.62
N ASN A 187 -10.12 -24.01 -10.33
CA ASN A 187 -10.75 -23.10 -11.28
C ASN A 187 -10.63 -21.64 -10.79
N LEU A 188 -9.38 -21.19 -10.59
CA LEU A 188 -9.09 -19.85 -10.09
C LEU A 188 -9.48 -18.77 -11.10
N LYS A 189 -9.91 -17.61 -10.60
CA LYS A 189 -10.19 -16.41 -11.43
C LYS A 189 -9.03 -16.01 -12.36
N TRP A 190 -7.79 -16.33 -12.00
CA TRP A 190 -6.58 -16.05 -12.79
C TRP A 190 -5.97 -17.30 -13.42
N GLN A 191 -6.76 -18.34 -13.71
CA GLN A 191 -6.28 -19.58 -14.31
C GLN A 191 -5.43 -19.38 -15.58
N ASP A 192 -5.76 -18.38 -16.40
CA ASP A 192 -5.04 -18.07 -17.66
C ASP A 192 -3.64 -17.48 -17.42
N PHE A 193 -3.33 -17.09 -16.18
CA PHE A 193 -2.04 -16.54 -15.78
C PHE A 193 -1.15 -17.55 -15.06
N LEU A 194 -1.67 -18.73 -14.68
CA LEU A 194 -0.93 -19.73 -13.92
C LEU A 194 0.35 -20.14 -14.65
N SER A 195 1.47 -20.15 -13.92
CA SER A 195 2.76 -20.57 -14.48
C SER A 195 2.75 -22.06 -14.83
N ASP A 196 2.12 -22.88 -13.97
CA ASP A 196 2.04 -24.33 -14.12
C ASP A 196 0.59 -24.84 -13.91
N PRO A 197 -0.34 -24.61 -14.86
CA PRO A 197 -1.76 -24.90 -14.68
C PRO A 197 -2.07 -26.36 -14.27
N GLY A 198 -1.27 -27.31 -14.77
CA GLY A 198 -1.40 -28.74 -14.48
C GLY A 198 -0.90 -29.18 -13.09
N GLN A 199 -0.25 -28.29 -12.33
CA GLN A 199 0.29 -28.56 -10.99
C GLN A 199 -0.24 -27.58 -9.93
N THR A 200 -1.35 -26.90 -10.23
CA THR A 200 -1.94 -25.90 -9.33
C THR A 200 -2.25 -26.52 -7.96
N ARG A 201 -1.71 -25.91 -6.92
CA ARG A 201 -1.91 -26.28 -5.53
C ARG A 201 -1.85 -25.04 -4.66
N ILE A 202 -2.45 -25.10 -3.48
CA ILE A 202 -2.25 -24.07 -2.47
C ILE A 202 -0.81 -24.18 -1.96
N GLU A 203 -0.07 -23.09 -2.04
CA GLU A 203 1.30 -23.00 -1.54
C GLU A 203 1.31 -23.04 0.00
N ASP A 204 2.27 -23.75 0.58
CA ASP A 204 2.32 -23.98 2.02
C ASP A 204 3.11 -22.87 2.71
N MET A 205 2.36 -21.92 3.23
CA MET A 205 2.83 -20.78 4.01
C MET A 205 1.95 -20.62 5.25
N GLN A 206 2.55 -20.24 6.36
CA GLN A 206 1.86 -19.96 7.62
C GLN A 206 2.25 -18.59 8.17
N VAL A 207 1.37 -17.97 8.97
CA VAL A 207 1.61 -16.66 9.59
C VAL A 207 1.42 -16.77 11.11
N PRO A 208 2.40 -17.33 11.85
CA PRO A 208 2.27 -17.54 13.30
C PRO A 208 2.27 -16.26 14.14
N LEU A 209 2.77 -15.15 13.60
CA LEU A 209 2.70 -13.84 14.23
C LEU A 209 2.22 -12.82 13.21
N GLN A 210 1.16 -12.09 13.56
CA GLN A 210 0.71 -10.90 12.85
C GLN A 210 0.01 -9.97 13.82
N VAL A 211 0.63 -8.83 14.11
CA VAL A 211 0.10 -7.84 15.04
C VAL A 211 0.44 -6.42 14.62
N TYR A 212 -0.44 -5.49 14.97
CA TYR A 212 -0.32 -4.05 14.68
C TYR A 212 -0.31 -3.27 16.00
N PRO A 213 0.80 -3.32 16.77
CA PRO A 213 0.78 -2.88 18.17
C PRO A 213 0.72 -1.36 18.33
N TRP A 214 1.19 -0.58 17.34
CA TRP A 214 1.32 0.88 17.46
C TRP A 214 1.98 1.29 18.78
N HIS A 215 3.10 0.63 19.10
CA HIS A 215 3.77 0.72 20.40
C HIS A 215 4.93 1.72 20.35
N ASP A 216 4.92 2.70 21.24
CA ASP A 216 5.98 3.71 21.34
C ASP A 216 7.18 3.16 22.13
N LEU A 217 8.32 3.05 21.45
CA LEU A 217 9.53 2.52 22.05
C LEU A 217 10.21 3.51 23.02
N ASP A 218 9.81 4.79 23.03
CA ASP A 218 10.24 5.73 24.06
C ASP A 218 9.57 5.43 25.42
N GLU A 219 8.41 4.76 25.44
CA GLU A 219 7.72 4.37 26.69
C GLU A 219 8.30 3.10 27.30
N ALA A 220 8.49 2.06 26.49
CA ALA A 220 9.04 0.77 26.91
C ALA A 220 9.49 -0.09 25.70
N PRO A 221 10.32 -1.13 25.90
CA PRO A 221 10.49 -2.19 24.91
C PRO A 221 9.15 -2.83 24.50
N TYR A 222 9.04 -3.21 23.23
CA TYR A 222 7.94 -4.03 22.74
C TYR A 222 8.33 -5.51 22.81
N GLU A 223 7.47 -6.34 23.39
CA GLU A 223 7.69 -7.77 23.55
C GLU A 223 6.45 -8.56 23.12
N VAL A 224 6.65 -9.66 22.40
CA VAL A 224 5.58 -10.58 22.02
C VAL A 224 6.09 -12.01 21.98
N THR A 225 5.25 -12.95 22.42
CA THR A 225 5.52 -14.39 22.32
C THR A 225 4.47 -15.05 21.44
N PHE A 226 4.92 -15.89 20.52
CA PHE A 226 4.07 -16.68 19.64
C PHE A 226 4.57 -18.12 19.56
N PHE A 227 3.80 -19.00 18.92
CA PHE A 227 4.20 -20.38 18.65
C PHE A 227 4.43 -20.56 17.16
N ALA A 228 5.63 -20.97 16.79
CA ALA A 228 5.99 -21.35 15.43
C ALA A 228 5.23 -22.62 14.98
N PHE A 229 5.08 -22.84 13.67
CA PHE A 229 4.51 -24.08 13.15
C PHE A 229 5.53 -25.22 13.08
N ASN A 230 6.83 -24.91 13.16
CA ASN A 230 7.85 -25.93 13.38
C ASN A 230 7.63 -26.64 14.75
N PRO A 231 7.80 -27.98 14.80
CA PRO A 231 7.70 -28.71 16.06
C PRO A 231 8.91 -28.42 16.97
N ILE A 232 8.74 -28.67 18.27
CA ILE A 232 9.80 -28.49 19.29
C ILE A 232 11.02 -29.39 19.00
N ASP A 233 10.81 -30.55 18.38
CA ASP A 233 11.91 -31.44 17.96
C ASP A 233 12.71 -30.80 16.82
N PRO A 234 13.96 -30.35 17.05
CA PRO A 234 14.75 -29.64 16.05
C PRO A 234 15.18 -30.53 14.88
N SER A 235 15.02 -31.86 14.97
CA SER A 235 15.29 -32.78 13.86
C SER A 235 14.20 -32.74 12.78
N ILE A 236 13.03 -32.18 13.08
CA ILE A 236 11.90 -32.06 12.15
C ILE A 236 11.75 -30.59 11.76
N ARG A 237 12.00 -30.29 10.48
CA ARG A 237 11.86 -28.94 9.91
C ARG A 237 10.73 -28.94 8.90
N LEU A 238 9.53 -28.54 9.33
CA LEU A 238 8.37 -28.39 8.44
C LEU A 238 8.46 -27.08 7.65
N TYR A 239 8.96 -26.02 8.26
CA TYR A 239 9.12 -24.71 7.64
C TYR A 239 10.60 -24.34 7.70
N PRO A 240 11.41 -24.74 6.70
CA PRO A 240 12.85 -24.56 6.72
C PRO A 240 13.29 -23.09 6.63
N THR A 241 12.43 -22.22 6.12
CA THR A 241 12.67 -20.77 5.99
C THR A 241 11.48 -19.98 6.53
N ALA A 242 11.74 -18.73 6.88
CA ALA A 242 10.72 -17.78 7.30
C ALA A 242 11.10 -16.36 6.84
N ALA A 243 10.22 -15.40 7.07
CA ALA A 243 10.49 -13.99 6.88
C ALA A 243 9.90 -13.18 8.04
N LEU A 244 10.66 -12.18 8.49
CA LEU A 244 10.20 -11.13 9.38
C LEU A 244 9.82 -9.91 8.54
N ARG A 245 8.58 -9.45 8.68
CA ARG A 245 8.13 -8.17 8.13
C ARG A 245 7.78 -7.23 9.28
N LEU A 246 8.47 -6.11 9.33
CA LEU A 246 8.36 -5.13 10.40
C LEU A 246 8.05 -3.78 9.78
N SER A 247 7.15 -3.01 10.39
CA SER A 247 6.97 -1.61 10.03
C SER A 247 7.26 -0.69 11.22
N LEU A 248 8.11 0.30 11.01
CA LEU A 248 8.59 1.25 12.01
C LEU A 248 8.29 2.67 11.58
N SER A 249 8.07 3.60 12.51
CA SER A 249 8.06 5.04 12.23
C SER A 249 9.05 5.77 13.13
N SER A 250 9.61 6.88 12.64
CA SER A 250 10.58 7.68 13.39
C SER A 250 11.84 6.90 13.86
N ILE A 251 12.25 5.86 13.13
CA ILE A 251 13.52 5.15 13.35
C ILE A 251 14.41 5.33 12.11
N PRO A 252 15.30 6.35 12.07
CA PRO A 252 16.04 6.68 10.86
C PRO A 252 17.16 5.71 10.47
N TYR A 253 17.78 5.06 11.45
CA TYR A 253 18.95 4.18 11.26
C TYR A 253 18.73 2.81 11.92
N PRO A 254 19.32 1.72 11.38
CA PRO A 254 19.16 0.39 11.97
C PRO A 254 19.82 0.32 13.35
N SER A 255 20.87 1.11 13.57
CA SER A 255 21.55 1.22 14.87
C SER A 255 20.70 1.80 16.00
N HIS A 256 19.55 2.42 15.69
CA HIS A 256 18.66 3.01 16.70
C HIS A 256 17.78 1.99 17.40
N VAL A 257 17.61 0.81 16.81
CA VAL A 257 16.71 -0.23 17.32
C VAL A 257 17.44 -1.56 17.36
N ARG A 258 17.17 -2.35 18.39
CA ARG A 258 17.61 -3.73 18.50
C ARG A 258 16.38 -4.62 18.46
N LEU A 259 16.38 -5.57 17.54
CA LEU A 259 15.39 -6.65 17.49
C LEU A 259 16.07 -7.97 17.81
N THR A 260 15.48 -8.75 18.71
CA THR A 260 15.93 -10.12 19.03
C THR A 260 14.81 -11.12 18.89
N ILE A 261 15.12 -12.30 18.37
CA ILE A 261 14.27 -13.49 18.38
C ILE A 261 14.96 -14.52 19.28
N ASN A 262 14.33 -14.90 20.41
CA ASN A 262 14.91 -15.76 21.44
C ASN A 262 16.31 -15.29 21.88
N GLU A 263 16.44 -14.00 22.19
CA GLU A 263 17.70 -13.33 22.55
C GLU A 263 18.77 -13.24 21.44
N LEU A 264 18.54 -13.85 20.27
CA LEU A 264 19.45 -13.75 19.14
C LEU A 264 19.14 -12.47 18.33
N PRO A 265 20.13 -11.61 18.08
CA PRO A 265 19.92 -10.38 17.33
C PRO A 265 19.60 -10.67 15.86
N VAL A 266 18.67 -9.89 15.30
CA VAL A 266 18.35 -9.89 13.88
C VAL A 266 18.98 -8.65 13.25
N ASP A 267 19.74 -8.84 12.17
CA ASP A 267 20.31 -7.72 11.41
C ASP A 267 19.22 -7.03 10.59
N LEU A 268 18.87 -5.80 10.98
CA LEU A 268 17.86 -4.99 10.29
C LEU A 268 18.45 -4.15 9.15
N THR A 269 19.78 -4.11 8.98
CA THR A 269 20.47 -3.28 7.98
C THR A 269 19.89 -3.41 6.57
N PRO A 270 19.49 -4.62 6.07
CA PRO A 270 18.87 -4.75 4.75
C PRO A 270 17.58 -3.92 4.55
N GLY A 271 16.86 -3.61 5.62
CA GLY A 271 15.66 -2.75 5.61
C GLY A 271 15.93 -1.25 5.69
N TYR A 272 17.19 -0.82 5.67
CA TYR A 272 17.61 0.59 5.79
C TYR A 272 18.44 1.03 4.58
N PRO A 273 17.84 1.10 3.37
CA PRO A 273 18.55 1.55 2.19
C PRO A 273 18.91 3.04 2.27
N ASP A 274 19.98 3.45 1.59
CA ASP A 274 20.52 4.82 1.61
C ASP A 274 19.46 5.89 1.27
N ALA A 275 18.51 5.58 0.39
CA ALA A 275 17.42 6.46 0.00
C ALA A 275 16.49 6.88 1.15
N TRP A 276 16.58 6.18 2.29
CA TRP A 276 15.77 6.41 3.50
C TRP A 276 16.61 6.96 4.67
N THR A 277 17.86 7.33 4.41
CA THR A 277 18.77 7.89 5.41
C THR A 277 18.14 9.10 6.09
N ALA A 278 18.24 9.15 7.42
CA ALA A 278 17.68 10.22 8.26
C ALA A 278 16.14 10.36 8.19
N SER A 279 15.42 9.50 7.46
CA SER A 279 13.97 9.58 7.35
C SER A 279 13.27 9.19 8.65
N LYS A 280 12.38 10.07 9.12
CA LYS A 280 11.44 9.83 10.21
C LYS A 280 10.08 9.31 9.74
N ASP A 281 9.93 9.12 8.44
CA ASP A 281 8.72 8.59 7.86
C ASP A 281 8.52 7.09 8.21
N ARG A 282 7.32 6.57 7.97
CA ARG A 282 7.01 5.15 8.18
C ARG A 282 7.74 4.30 7.15
N ARG A 283 8.42 3.24 7.60
CA ARG A 283 9.18 2.30 6.76
C ARG A 283 8.71 0.86 6.97
N TRP A 284 9.04 0.01 6.01
CA TRP A 284 8.91 -1.44 6.11
C TRP A 284 10.29 -2.08 5.99
N VAL A 285 10.51 -3.10 6.78
CA VAL A 285 11.75 -3.85 6.93
C VAL A 285 11.39 -5.32 6.74
N ASP A 286 11.86 -5.89 5.64
CA ASP A 286 11.65 -7.30 5.28
C ASP A 286 12.98 -8.05 5.43
N ILE A 287 13.05 -8.98 6.38
CA ILE A 287 14.26 -9.74 6.69
C ILE A 287 14.00 -11.24 6.48
N PRO A 288 14.72 -11.90 5.55
CA PRO A 288 14.63 -13.35 5.42
C PRO A 288 15.27 -14.02 6.63
N LEU A 289 14.59 -15.04 7.15
CA LEU A 289 15.08 -15.92 8.21
C LEU A 289 15.41 -17.27 7.57
N SER A 290 16.64 -17.39 7.07
CA SER A 290 17.08 -18.55 6.27
C SER A 290 17.08 -19.88 7.04
N ASP A 291 17.13 -19.83 8.36
CA ASP A 291 17.03 -21.01 9.23
C ASP A 291 15.60 -21.29 9.73
N GLY A 292 14.63 -20.51 9.25
CA GLY A 292 13.26 -20.53 9.75
C GLY A 292 13.17 -20.01 11.17
N VAL A 293 12.10 -20.40 11.86
CA VAL A 293 11.87 -20.09 13.27
C VAL A 293 11.86 -21.41 14.06
N PRO A 294 12.54 -21.50 15.22
CA PRO A 294 12.55 -22.72 16.02
C PRO A 294 11.15 -23.03 16.55
N GLY A 295 10.85 -24.32 16.71
CA GLY A 295 9.59 -24.74 17.32
C GLY A 295 9.49 -24.44 18.82
N GLY A 296 8.27 -24.41 19.32
CA GLY A 296 7.97 -24.01 20.69
C GLY A 296 7.67 -22.52 20.83
N PRO A 297 7.69 -21.98 22.06
CA PRO A 297 7.46 -20.56 22.29
C PRO A 297 8.64 -19.74 21.75
N VAL A 298 8.33 -18.77 20.91
CA VAL A 298 9.27 -17.84 20.30
C VAL A 298 9.02 -16.47 20.88
N HIS A 299 10.05 -15.88 21.49
CA HIS A 299 9.99 -14.55 22.08
C HIS A 299 10.67 -13.53 21.17
N VAL A 300 9.93 -12.50 20.78
CA VAL A 300 10.45 -11.35 20.04
C VAL A 300 10.48 -10.15 20.97
N LYS A 301 11.62 -9.45 20.97
CA LYS A 301 11.79 -8.20 21.69
C LYS A 301 12.35 -7.13 20.75
N ILE A 302 11.80 -5.93 20.84
CA ILE A 302 12.23 -4.73 20.11
C ILE A 302 12.44 -3.61 21.11
N GLU A 303 13.62 -3.01 21.11
CA GLU A 303 13.96 -1.91 22.02
C GLU A 303 14.86 -0.87 21.35
N LEU A 304 14.80 0.37 21.82
CA LEU A 304 15.76 1.38 21.41
C LEU A 304 17.13 1.08 21.98
N THR A 305 18.16 1.28 21.17
CA THR A 305 19.54 1.35 21.65
C THR A 305 19.79 2.69 22.33
N GLU A 306 20.94 2.86 23.00
CA GLU A 306 21.32 4.15 23.61
C GLU A 306 21.30 5.29 22.58
N VAL A 307 21.81 5.06 21.37
CA VAL A 307 21.78 6.08 20.30
C VAL A 307 20.36 6.31 19.78
N GLY A 308 19.51 5.29 19.75
CA GLY A 308 18.10 5.43 19.36
C GLY A 308 17.25 6.18 20.38
N GLN A 309 17.55 6.05 21.67
CA GLN A 309 16.90 6.85 22.73
C GLN A 309 17.21 8.34 22.59
N LEU A 310 18.45 8.67 22.21
CA LEU A 310 18.89 10.06 22.02
C LEU A 310 18.36 10.71 20.73
N GLU A 311 17.99 9.93 19.72
CA GLU A 311 17.38 10.46 18.49
C GLU A 311 16.03 11.11 18.80
N PRO A 312 15.76 12.36 18.39
CA PRO A 312 14.45 12.97 18.60
C PRO A 312 13.34 12.22 17.87
N ALA A 313 12.21 11.98 18.54
CA ALA A 313 11.02 11.44 17.86
C ALA A 313 10.48 12.43 16.80
N GLY A 314 10.01 11.88 15.68
CA GLY A 314 9.21 12.56 14.68
C GLY A 314 7.73 12.54 15.06
N GLN A 315 6.88 12.96 14.13
CA GLN A 315 5.43 12.87 14.32
C GLN A 315 5.00 11.42 14.53
N GLY A 316 4.23 11.18 15.58
CA GLY A 316 3.71 9.85 15.89
C GLY A 316 4.61 8.99 16.76
N GLY A 317 5.77 9.47 17.21
CA GLY A 317 6.64 8.70 18.12
C GLY A 317 7.49 7.63 17.42
N LYS A 318 8.37 7.01 18.19
CA LYS A 318 9.29 5.93 17.73
C LYS A 318 8.56 4.60 17.77
N MET A 319 7.67 4.39 16.81
CA MET A 319 6.71 3.30 16.88
C MET A 319 7.21 2.01 16.26
N VAL A 320 6.91 0.89 16.93
CA VAL A 320 6.64 -0.39 16.27
C VAL A 320 5.19 -0.36 15.78
N THR A 321 5.00 -0.26 14.47
CA THR A 321 3.65 -0.11 13.89
C THR A 321 3.02 -1.45 13.52
N SER A 322 3.81 -2.41 13.04
CA SER A 322 3.39 -3.79 12.79
C SER A 322 4.58 -4.75 12.84
N ILE A 323 4.32 -5.99 13.21
CA ILE A 323 5.27 -7.10 13.09
C ILE A 323 4.55 -8.36 12.63
N GLU A 324 5.18 -9.04 11.69
CA GLU A 324 4.71 -10.28 11.10
C GLU A 324 5.86 -11.27 10.97
N ILE A 325 5.58 -12.54 11.26
CA ILE A 325 6.45 -13.67 10.94
C ILE A 325 5.68 -14.59 10.01
N MET A 326 6.28 -14.91 8.88
CA MET A 326 5.74 -15.81 7.88
C MET A 326 6.68 -17.01 7.76
N GLU A 327 6.14 -18.22 7.80
CA GLU A 327 6.88 -19.49 7.70
C GLU A 327 6.56 -20.16 6.37
N PHE A 328 7.59 -20.64 5.65
CA PHE A 328 7.44 -21.20 4.31
C PHE A 328 7.85 -22.66 4.25
N GLY A 329 7.05 -23.48 3.57
CA GLY A 329 7.39 -24.87 3.31
C GLY A 329 8.68 -25.03 2.48
N PRO A 330 9.25 -26.24 2.40
CA PRO A 330 10.33 -26.55 1.47
C PRO A 330 9.84 -26.39 0.02
N GLN A 331 10.76 -26.40 -0.94
CA GLN A 331 10.48 -26.11 -2.35
C GLN A 331 9.37 -26.97 -2.97
N GLU A 332 9.18 -28.21 -2.50
CA GLU A 332 8.13 -29.12 -2.95
C GLU A 332 6.74 -28.72 -2.47
N ARG A 333 6.66 -27.90 -1.41
CA ARG A 333 5.44 -27.39 -0.79
C ARG A 333 5.28 -25.88 -0.88
N PHE A 334 6.31 -25.13 -1.23
CA PHE A 334 6.24 -23.68 -1.40
C PHE A 334 7.10 -23.21 -2.58
N ASN A 335 6.46 -22.65 -3.61
CA ASN A 335 7.15 -22.02 -4.71
C ASN A 335 7.30 -20.50 -4.46
N GLY A 336 8.42 -20.09 -3.86
CA GLY A 336 8.76 -18.68 -3.64
C GLY A 336 9.46 -17.99 -4.81
N THR A 337 9.50 -18.59 -6.00
CA THR A 337 10.24 -18.05 -7.16
C THR A 337 9.58 -16.77 -7.66
N ALA A 338 10.36 -15.69 -7.76
CA ALA A 338 9.89 -14.41 -8.29
C ALA A 338 9.27 -14.57 -9.69
N GLY A 339 8.08 -14.00 -9.87
CA GLY A 339 7.30 -14.06 -11.11
C GLY A 339 6.46 -15.33 -11.28
N HIS A 340 6.50 -16.28 -10.35
CA HIS A 340 5.59 -17.42 -10.36
C HIS A 340 4.17 -16.99 -10.00
N VAL A 341 3.22 -17.38 -10.85
CA VAL A 341 1.79 -17.17 -10.62
C VAL A 341 1.16 -18.51 -10.26
N GLY A 342 0.63 -18.59 -9.04
CA GLY A 342 0.07 -19.79 -8.43
C GLY A 342 -1.12 -19.48 -7.54
N ALA A 343 -1.22 -20.17 -6.41
CA ALA A 343 -2.27 -19.98 -5.42
C ALA A 343 -1.65 -19.86 -4.01
N TYR A 344 -1.38 -18.63 -3.59
CA TYR A 344 -0.75 -18.35 -2.31
C TYR A 344 -1.80 -18.02 -1.25
N PRO A 345 -1.69 -18.54 -0.03
CA PRO A 345 -2.65 -18.27 1.03
C PRO A 345 -2.56 -16.81 1.48
N LEU A 346 -3.72 -16.27 1.83
CA LEU A 346 -3.92 -14.91 2.31
C LEU A 346 -4.78 -14.97 3.58
N PHE A 347 -4.22 -14.55 4.70
CA PHE A 347 -4.80 -14.75 6.02
C PHE A 347 -5.48 -13.47 6.50
N GLY A 348 -6.78 -13.53 6.80
CA GLY A 348 -7.55 -12.37 7.29
C GLY A 348 -7.39 -12.18 8.79
N SER A 349 -7.57 -10.94 9.25
CA SER A 349 -7.55 -10.62 10.69
C SER A 349 -8.68 -11.30 11.47
N ASP A 350 -9.76 -11.71 10.80
CA ASP A 350 -10.88 -12.48 11.32
C ASP A 350 -10.67 -14.00 11.25
N GLY A 351 -9.50 -14.46 10.80
CA GLY A 351 -9.18 -15.87 10.59
C GLY A 351 -9.67 -16.43 9.25
N SER A 352 -10.23 -15.60 8.36
CA SER A 352 -10.58 -16.03 7.00
C SER A 352 -9.33 -16.39 6.19
N LEU A 353 -9.50 -17.28 5.22
CA LEU A 353 -8.45 -17.71 4.30
C LEU A 353 -8.93 -17.49 2.87
N ALA A 354 -8.16 -16.73 2.11
CA ALA A 354 -8.32 -16.54 0.67
C ALA A 354 -7.03 -16.96 -0.06
N LEU A 355 -7.07 -16.93 -1.38
CA LEU A 355 -5.92 -17.14 -2.25
C LEU A 355 -5.57 -15.87 -3.00
N ARG A 356 -4.27 -15.63 -3.24
CA ARG A 356 -3.73 -14.57 -4.09
C ARG A 356 -2.83 -15.15 -5.20
N PRO A 357 -2.61 -14.43 -6.33
CA PRO A 357 -1.93 -14.99 -7.50
C PRO A 357 -0.41 -15.11 -7.35
N THR A 358 0.24 -14.24 -6.58
CA THR A 358 1.70 -14.19 -6.44
C THR A 358 2.13 -14.18 -4.98
N ASN A 359 3.36 -14.63 -4.69
CA ASN A 359 3.86 -14.61 -3.32
C ASN A 359 4.03 -13.17 -2.80
N ASP A 360 5.03 -12.47 -3.35
CA ASP A 360 5.39 -11.09 -3.00
C ASP A 360 5.47 -10.18 -4.24
N ASP A 361 5.24 -10.65 -5.46
CA ASP A 361 5.46 -9.89 -6.72
C ASP A 361 4.32 -8.92 -7.12
N CYS A 362 3.57 -8.42 -6.14
CA CYS A 362 2.47 -7.47 -6.36
C CYS A 362 2.56 -6.29 -5.41
N LEU A 363 2.40 -5.07 -5.93
CA LEU A 363 2.30 -3.87 -5.08
C LEU A 363 1.06 -3.87 -4.15
N MET A 364 0.05 -4.71 -4.43
CA MET A 364 -1.08 -4.93 -3.52
C MET A 364 -0.70 -5.79 -2.31
N ARG A 365 0.42 -6.52 -2.39
CA ARG A 365 1.04 -7.30 -1.31
C ARG A 365 2.12 -6.49 -0.61
N ILE A 366 3.04 -5.93 -1.40
CA ILE A 366 4.19 -5.16 -0.94
C ILE A 366 4.05 -3.73 -1.42
N THR A 367 3.55 -2.84 -0.59
CA THR A 367 3.29 -1.43 -0.96
C THR A 367 4.55 -0.70 -1.46
N THR A 368 5.74 -1.14 -1.05
CA THR A 368 7.04 -0.61 -1.49
C THR A 368 7.48 -1.10 -2.89
N GLN A 369 6.84 -2.11 -3.48
CA GLN A 369 7.08 -2.54 -4.87
C GLN A 369 6.41 -1.67 -5.91
N SER A 370 7.04 -1.51 -7.08
CA SER A 370 6.60 -0.60 -8.14
C SER A 370 5.63 -1.14 -9.16
N ALA A 371 5.37 -2.45 -9.16
CA ALA A 371 4.57 -3.10 -10.20
C ALA A 371 3.39 -3.88 -9.61
N PHE A 372 2.28 -3.88 -10.34
CA PHE A 372 1.22 -4.86 -10.14
C PHE A 372 1.69 -6.23 -10.64
N CYS A 373 1.22 -7.31 -10.01
CA CYS A 373 1.39 -8.64 -10.60
C CYS A 373 0.65 -8.72 -11.96
N PRO A 374 0.94 -9.71 -12.81
CA PRO A 374 0.31 -9.83 -14.13
C PRO A 374 -1.22 -9.81 -14.10
N VAL A 375 -1.83 -10.40 -13.07
CA VAL A 375 -3.29 -10.44 -12.87
C VAL A 375 -3.86 -9.04 -12.59
N CYS A 376 -3.30 -8.33 -11.62
CA CYS A 376 -3.71 -6.96 -11.30
C CYS A 376 -3.43 -5.99 -12.45
N ALA A 377 -2.31 -6.16 -13.15
CA ALA A 377 -1.95 -5.34 -14.31
C ALA A 377 -2.95 -5.50 -15.48
N ALA A 378 -3.38 -6.73 -15.75
CA ALA A 378 -4.43 -7.01 -16.73
C ALA A 378 -5.80 -6.46 -16.28
N GLY A 379 -6.15 -6.68 -15.01
CA GLY A 379 -7.37 -6.15 -14.41
C GLY A 379 -7.47 -4.62 -14.53
N LEU A 380 -6.37 -3.91 -14.30
CA LEU A 380 -6.28 -2.46 -14.47
C LEU A 380 -6.59 -2.02 -15.90
N ARG A 381 -5.95 -2.62 -16.91
CA ARG A 381 -6.22 -2.27 -18.31
C ARG A 381 -7.68 -2.50 -18.67
N THR A 382 -8.25 -3.64 -18.28
CA THR A 382 -9.66 -3.95 -18.50
C THR A 382 -10.59 -2.93 -17.85
N SER A 383 -10.31 -2.58 -16.59
CA SER A 383 -11.12 -1.60 -15.86
C SER A 383 -11.06 -0.20 -16.48
N LEU A 384 -9.87 0.28 -16.88
CA LEU A 384 -9.72 1.57 -17.57
C LEU A 384 -10.44 1.59 -18.92
N GLN A 385 -10.35 0.53 -19.71
CA GLN A 385 -11.08 0.41 -20.97
C GLN A 385 -12.60 0.42 -20.75
N ARG A 386 -13.09 -0.25 -19.70
CA ARG A 386 -14.50 -0.21 -19.30
C ARG A 386 -14.96 1.20 -18.93
N LEU A 387 -14.16 1.92 -18.13
CA LEU A 387 -14.44 3.31 -17.77
C LEU A 387 -14.51 4.22 -19.01
N ILE A 388 -13.61 4.03 -19.98
CA ILE A 388 -13.64 4.77 -21.25
C ILE A 388 -14.89 4.44 -22.07
N ARG A 389 -15.28 3.16 -22.20
CA ARG A 389 -16.52 2.75 -22.90
C ARG A 389 -17.78 3.32 -22.24
N ALA A 390 -17.79 3.40 -20.90
CA ALA A 390 -18.91 4.00 -20.17
C ALA A 390 -19.09 5.49 -20.52
N LYS A 391 -18.02 6.22 -20.82
CA LYS A 391 -18.11 7.62 -21.28
C LYS A 391 -18.79 7.79 -22.63
N SER A 392 -18.64 6.82 -23.53
CA SER A 392 -19.22 6.84 -24.86
C SER A 392 -20.65 6.27 -24.91
N GLY A 393 -21.23 5.93 -23.75
CA GLY A 393 -22.59 5.38 -23.65
C GLY A 393 -22.71 3.94 -24.15
N GLN A 394 -21.58 3.25 -24.36
CA GLN A 394 -21.58 1.83 -24.71
C GLN A 394 -21.89 0.98 -23.46
N SER A 395 -22.69 -0.07 -23.65
CA SER A 395 -22.97 -1.05 -22.59
C SER A 395 -21.67 -1.67 -22.08
N THR A 396 -21.48 -1.69 -20.77
CA THR A 396 -20.28 -2.27 -20.13
C THR A 396 -20.36 -3.78 -19.98
N GLY A 397 -21.51 -4.41 -20.30
CA GLY A 397 -21.66 -5.88 -20.44
C GLY A 397 -21.46 -6.73 -19.19
N GLU A 398 -20.91 -6.18 -18.10
CA GLU A 398 -20.49 -6.90 -16.90
C GLU A 398 -21.05 -6.24 -15.63
N GLU A 399 -21.42 -7.07 -14.64
CA GLU A 399 -21.94 -6.65 -13.35
C GLU A 399 -20.96 -5.75 -12.58
N ASN A 400 -21.50 -4.79 -11.83
CA ASN A 400 -20.75 -3.95 -10.89
C ASN A 400 -20.20 -4.80 -9.74
N TRP A 401 -19.07 -5.47 -9.95
CA TRP A 401 -18.26 -6.01 -8.86
C TRP A 401 -17.50 -4.86 -8.22
N SER A 402 -18.02 -4.33 -7.11
CA SER A 402 -17.22 -3.50 -6.20
C SER A 402 -16.63 -4.42 -5.13
N CYS A 403 -15.32 -4.58 -5.15
CA CYS A 403 -14.58 -4.96 -3.95
C CYS A 403 -14.70 -3.74 -3.02
N LYS A 404 -15.65 -3.79 -2.06
CA LYS A 404 -15.84 -2.68 -1.11
C LYS A 404 -14.84 -2.89 0.02
N LEU A 405 -13.81 -2.04 0.03
CA LEU A 405 -12.95 -1.80 1.18
C LEU A 405 -13.54 -0.68 2.03
#